data_AF-A0A6C0KJD9-F1
#
_entry.id   AF-A0A6C0KJD9-F1
#
_cell.length_a   1.000
_cell.length_b   1.000
_cell.length_c   1.000
_cell.angle_alpha   90.00
_cell.angle_beta   90.00
_cell.angle_gamma   90.00
#
_symmetry.space_group_name_H-M   'P 1'
#
loop_
_entity.id
_entity.type
_entity.pdbx_description
1 polymer ?
#
loop_
_entity_poly.entity_id
_entity_poly.type
_entity_poly.pdbx_seq_one_letter_code
_entity_poly.pdbx_strand_id
1 'polypeptide(L)'
;MLTDIFKSTMSHIFNSYINQNKEKNIIIAPMTSLIKLSLLNYYPKGTKIGICNDKIYFHEPSYFQGALRYLRGDGREDLHNLYNPIKKAIEWYWNETDREINYLFNQSILGLKKLKTAYNVNSTIQYTLDYYIHSIQIKTFLYDNTNEIILTTRKSEKNKIHEYLKELWSNREIHIIIELLQEMESKQEELLKPIQESIQKITETKEHILYEFLKEHASVLV
;
A
#
# COMPACT_ATOMS: atom_id res chain seq x y z
N MET A 1 -13.63 -21.22 -38.07
CA MET A 1 -12.88 -22.29 -37.37
C MET A 1 -11.60 -21.77 -36.70
N LEU A 2 -10.58 -21.30 -37.42
CA LEU A 2 -9.38 -20.68 -36.82
C LEU A 2 -9.69 -19.39 -36.01
N THR A 3 -10.65 -18.59 -36.48
CA THR A 3 -11.15 -17.37 -35.82
C THR A 3 -11.92 -17.66 -34.53
N ASP A 4 -12.58 -18.81 -34.47
CA ASP A 4 -13.39 -19.23 -33.31
C ASP A 4 -12.51 -19.87 -32.24
N ILE A 5 -11.47 -20.60 -32.67
CA ILE A 5 -10.42 -21.08 -31.78
C ILE A 5 -9.70 -19.89 -31.13
N PHE A 6 -9.26 -18.89 -31.91
CA PHE A 6 -8.61 -17.70 -31.36
C PHE A 6 -9.51 -16.90 -30.40
N LYS A 7 -10.81 -16.74 -30.73
CA LYS A 7 -11.78 -16.12 -29.81
C LYS A 7 -11.98 -16.93 -28.54
N SER A 8 -12.07 -18.26 -28.64
CA SER A 8 -12.24 -19.12 -27.48
C SER A 8 -11.01 -19.09 -26.57
N THR A 9 -9.80 -19.22 -27.13
CA THR A 9 -8.53 -19.15 -26.39
C THR A 9 -8.34 -17.77 -25.76
N MET A 10 -8.62 -16.69 -26.49
CA MET A 10 -8.60 -15.33 -25.92
C MET A 10 -9.67 -15.14 -24.84
N SER A 11 -10.87 -15.68 -25.02
CA SER A 11 -11.92 -15.63 -23.99
C SER A 11 -11.58 -16.46 -22.76
N HIS A 12 -10.83 -17.56 -22.90
CA HIS A 12 -10.35 -18.37 -21.78
C HIS A 12 -9.20 -17.69 -21.03
N ILE A 13 -8.28 -17.03 -21.73
CA ILE A 13 -7.23 -16.20 -21.11
C ILE A 13 -7.85 -14.97 -20.42
N PHE A 14 -8.82 -14.32 -21.07
CA PHE A 14 -9.52 -13.16 -20.52
C PHE A 14 -10.40 -13.55 -19.33
N ASN A 15 -11.10 -14.68 -19.40
CA ASN A 15 -11.88 -15.22 -18.28
C ASN A 15 -10.99 -15.77 -17.16
N SER A 16 -9.80 -16.31 -17.43
CA SER A 16 -8.86 -16.69 -16.36
C SER A 16 -8.28 -15.46 -15.65
N TYR A 17 -8.09 -14.35 -16.36
CA TYR A 17 -7.74 -13.05 -15.78
C TYR A 17 -8.91 -12.40 -15.01
N ILE A 18 -10.14 -12.49 -15.53
CA ILE A 18 -11.34 -11.94 -14.88
C ILE A 18 -11.75 -12.78 -13.65
N ASN A 19 -11.59 -14.10 -13.68
CA ASN A 19 -11.90 -14.99 -12.54
C ASN A 19 -10.87 -14.92 -11.40
N GLN A 20 -9.78 -14.17 -11.55
CA GLN A 20 -8.92 -13.79 -10.41
C GLN A 20 -9.53 -12.68 -9.54
N ASN A 21 -10.70 -12.13 -9.91
CA ASN A 21 -11.44 -11.14 -9.13
C ASN A 21 -12.36 -11.76 -8.06
N LYS A 22 -11.97 -12.91 -7.47
CA LYS A 22 -12.47 -13.26 -6.12
C LYS A 22 -11.79 -12.29 -5.15
N GLU A 23 -12.55 -11.75 -4.20
CA GLU A 23 -12.10 -10.82 -3.16
C GLU A 23 -10.63 -11.09 -2.79
N LYS A 24 -9.73 -10.23 -3.28
CA LYS A 24 -8.31 -10.34 -2.99
C LYS A 24 -8.18 -9.95 -1.52
N ASN A 25 -7.97 -10.92 -0.63
CA ASN A 25 -7.61 -10.67 0.76
C ASN A 25 -6.21 -10.05 0.78
N ILE A 26 -6.13 -8.75 0.44
CA ILE A 26 -4.88 -8.01 0.34
C ILE A 26 -4.43 -7.65 1.76
N ILE A 27 -3.22 -8.05 2.10
CA ILE A 27 -2.58 -7.77 3.38
C ILE A 27 -1.31 -6.97 3.10
N ILE A 28 -1.38 -5.67 3.35
CA ILE A 28 -0.23 -4.78 3.21
C ILE A 28 0.43 -4.62 4.59
N ALA A 29 1.75 -4.67 4.63
CA ALA A 29 2.49 -4.36 5.85
C ALA A 29 2.31 -2.89 6.27
N PRO A 30 1.92 -2.61 7.53
CA PRO A 30 1.65 -1.24 8.00
C PRO A 30 2.84 -0.29 7.84
N MET A 31 4.05 -0.73 8.20
CA MET A 31 5.25 0.09 8.06
C MET A 31 5.61 0.33 6.58
N THR A 32 5.54 -0.70 5.73
CA THR A 32 5.73 -0.56 4.28
C THR A 32 4.73 0.44 3.68
N SER A 33 3.47 0.41 4.12
CA SER A 33 2.45 1.37 3.69
C SER A 33 2.85 2.80 4.03
N LEU A 34 3.30 3.09 5.25
CA LEU A 34 3.77 4.43 5.62
C LEU A 34 4.96 4.85 4.74
N ILE A 35 5.95 3.98 4.56
CA ILE A 35 7.16 4.28 3.78
C ILE A 35 6.81 4.59 2.32
N LYS A 36 5.97 3.77 1.67
CA LYS A 36 5.55 4.01 0.27
C LYS A 36 4.74 5.30 0.15
N LEU A 37 3.84 5.58 1.10
CA LEU A 37 3.11 6.84 1.11
C LEU A 37 4.06 8.03 1.26
N SER A 38 5.04 7.96 2.16
CA SER A 38 6.08 8.99 2.32
C SER A 38 6.90 9.18 1.05
N LEU A 39 7.33 8.09 0.42
CA LEU A 39 8.13 8.13 -0.81
C LEU A 39 7.38 8.79 -1.98
N LEU A 40 6.05 8.74 -2.00
CA LEU A 40 5.22 9.36 -3.03
C LEU A 40 5.49 10.87 -3.18
N ASN A 41 5.94 11.55 -2.12
CA ASN A 41 6.33 12.96 -2.14
C ASN A 41 7.37 13.29 -3.21
N TYR A 42 8.17 12.31 -3.61
CA TYR A 42 9.28 12.53 -4.51
C TYR A 42 9.01 12.06 -5.94
N TYR A 43 7.83 11.50 -6.22
CA TYR A 43 7.43 11.14 -7.60
C TYR A 43 6.84 12.34 -8.36
N PRO A 44 6.77 12.32 -9.70
CA PRO A 44 6.13 13.40 -10.46
C PRO A 44 4.66 13.67 -10.07
N LYS A 45 4.19 14.90 -10.23
CA LYS A 45 2.78 15.26 -10.01
C LYS A 45 1.86 14.44 -10.93
N GLY A 46 0.75 13.95 -10.39
CA GLY A 46 -0.18 13.08 -11.13
C GLY A 46 0.16 11.59 -11.04
N THR A 47 1.23 11.23 -10.32
CA THR A 47 1.50 9.84 -9.92
C THR A 47 0.34 9.31 -9.09
N LYS A 48 -0.16 8.14 -9.48
CA LYS A 48 -1.19 7.40 -8.73
C LYS A 48 -0.59 6.15 -8.13
N ILE A 49 -1.28 5.58 -7.14
CA ILE A 49 -0.90 4.27 -6.60
C ILE A 49 -1.83 3.17 -7.10
N GLY A 50 -1.25 1.98 -7.21
CA GLY A 50 -1.90 0.71 -7.45
C GLY A 50 -1.68 -0.23 -6.30
N ILE A 51 -2.66 -1.07 -5.98
CA ILE A 51 -2.58 -2.06 -4.90
C ILE A 51 -2.96 -3.41 -5.47
N CYS A 52 -1.99 -4.32 -5.54
CA CYS A 52 -2.24 -5.69 -5.95
C CYS A 52 -1.16 -6.64 -5.39
N ASN A 53 -1.54 -7.90 -5.16
CA ASN A 53 -0.65 -8.94 -4.64
C ASN A 53 0.15 -8.49 -3.39
N ASP A 54 -0.54 -7.86 -2.44
CA ASP A 54 0.05 -7.40 -1.16
C ASP A 54 1.11 -6.29 -1.27
N LYS A 55 1.19 -5.61 -2.43
CA LYS A 55 2.17 -4.54 -2.70
C LYS A 55 1.52 -3.23 -3.10
N ILE A 56 2.27 -2.15 -2.88
CA ILE A 56 1.93 -0.81 -3.38
C ILE A 56 2.87 -0.46 -4.54
N TYR A 57 2.27 -0.13 -5.67
CA TYR A 57 2.98 0.31 -6.88
C TYR A 57 2.73 1.78 -7.17
N PHE A 58 3.73 2.45 -7.75
CA PHE A 58 3.59 3.78 -8.29
C PHE A 58 3.34 3.72 -9.80
N HIS A 59 2.34 4.46 -10.24
CA HIS A 59 2.03 4.68 -11.65
C HIS A 59 2.27 6.14 -11.97
N GLU A 60 3.49 6.44 -12.40
CA GLU A 60 3.86 7.77 -12.88
C GLU A 60 2.94 8.24 -14.01
N PRO A 61 2.74 9.56 -14.15
CA PRO A 61 1.88 10.12 -15.19
C PRO A 61 2.39 9.69 -16.58
N SER A 62 1.51 9.07 -17.35
CA SER A 62 1.78 8.69 -18.74
C SER A 62 0.49 8.76 -19.56
N TYR A 63 0.60 8.97 -20.88
CA TYR A 63 -0.55 9.01 -21.78
C TYR A 63 -1.41 7.73 -21.73
N PHE A 64 -0.79 6.60 -21.36
CA PHE A 64 -1.45 5.29 -21.26
C PHE A 64 -1.70 4.85 -19.81
N GLN A 65 -1.59 5.75 -18.83
CA GLN A 65 -1.71 5.41 -17.40
C GLN A 65 -3.02 4.67 -17.08
N GLY A 66 -4.14 5.04 -17.72
CA GLY A 66 -5.43 4.35 -17.55
C GLY A 66 -5.44 2.93 -18.12
N ALA A 67 -4.86 2.73 -19.30
CA ALA A 67 -4.77 1.41 -19.94
C ALA A 67 -3.83 0.47 -19.18
N LEU A 68 -2.68 0.97 -18.70
CA LEU A 68 -1.73 0.19 -17.92
C LEU A 68 -2.33 -0.32 -16.60
N ARG A 69 -3.12 0.53 -15.93
CA ARG A 69 -3.85 0.16 -14.71
C ARG A 69 -4.94 -0.86 -14.96
N TYR A 70 -5.69 -0.70 -16.05
CA TYR A 70 -6.69 -1.67 -16.46
C TYR A 70 -6.08 -3.06 -16.73
N LEU A 71 -4.96 -3.13 -17.47
CA LEU A 71 -4.25 -4.38 -17.76
C LEU A 71 -3.68 -5.07 -16.51
N ARG A 72 -3.28 -4.28 -15.51
CA ARG A 72 -2.79 -4.78 -14.20
C ARG A 72 -3.92 -5.18 -13.25
N GLY A 73 -5.17 -4.95 -13.63
CA GLY A 73 -6.34 -5.25 -12.81
C GLY A 73 -6.37 -4.46 -11.51
N ASP A 74 -5.75 -3.27 -11.48
CA ASP A 74 -5.70 -2.38 -10.32
C ASP A 74 -6.49 -1.08 -10.57
N GLY A 75 -7.57 -0.93 -9.82
CA GLY A 75 -8.52 0.16 -9.92
C GLY A 75 -8.24 1.27 -8.91
N ARG A 76 -8.93 2.40 -9.10
CA ARG A 76 -9.02 3.43 -8.06
C ARG A 76 -9.75 2.94 -6.80
N GLU A 77 -10.63 1.95 -6.98
CA GLU A 77 -11.43 1.40 -5.88
C GLU A 77 -10.54 0.67 -4.88
N ASP A 78 -9.39 0.12 -5.30
CA ASP A 78 -8.47 -0.63 -4.44
C ASP A 78 -7.79 0.22 -3.36
N LEU A 79 -7.93 1.55 -3.40
CA LEU A 79 -7.43 2.44 -2.35
C LEU A 79 -8.05 2.15 -0.97
N HIS A 80 -9.22 1.51 -0.92
CA HIS A 80 -9.83 1.06 0.35
C HIS A 80 -8.90 0.12 1.14
N ASN A 81 -8.01 -0.61 0.45
CA ASN A 81 -7.05 -1.52 1.06
C ASN A 81 -5.98 -0.80 1.91
N LEU A 82 -5.88 0.54 1.84
CA LEU A 82 -5.03 1.32 2.74
C LEU A 82 -5.62 1.49 4.15
N TYR A 83 -6.91 1.26 4.34
CA TYR A 83 -7.56 1.47 5.64
C TYR A 83 -6.89 0.67 6.77
N ASN A 84 -6.82 -0.65 6.61
CA ASN A 84 -6.25 -1.55 7.62
C ASN A 84 -4.76 -1.29 7.90
N PRO A 85 -3.86 -1.18 6.90
CA PRO A 85 -2.45 -0.94 7.16
C PRO A 85 -2.20 0.43 7.79
N ILE A 86 -2.92 1.49 7.40
CA ILE A 86 -2.77 2.80 8.06
C ILE A 86 -3.25 2.73 9.51
N LYS A 87 -4.40 2.10 9.77
CA LYS A 87 -4.92 1.89 11.12
C LYS A 87 -3.92 1.15 12.01
N LYS A 88 -3.41 0.01 11.52
CA LYS A 88 -2.39 -0.76 12.26
C LYS A 88 -1.08 0.00 12.42
N ALA A 89 -0.71 0.84 11.46
CA ALA A 89 0.51 1.63 11.58
C ALA A 89 0.40 2.61 12.75
N ILE A 90 -0.75 3.31 12.86
CA ILE A 90 -1.06 4.18 14.00
C ILE A 90 -1.04 3.36 15.31
N GLU A 91 -1.78 2.26 15.38
CA GLU A 91 -1.86 1.44 16.59
C GLU A 91 -0.50 0.90 17.06
N TRP A 92 0.40 0.54 16.13
CA TRP A 92 1.61 -0.22 16.47
C TRP A 92 2.86 0.62 16.62
N TYR A 93 2.97 1.71 15.86
CA TYR A 93 4.21 2.48 15.77
C TYR A 93 4.08 3.91 16.26
N TRP A 94 2.87 4.49 16.29
CA TRP A 94 2.74 5.88 16.73
C TRP A 94 3.12 6.02 18.21
N ASN A 95 4.00 7.00 18.47
CA ASN A 95 4.41 7.41 19.79
C ASN A 95 4.71 8.92 19.75
N GLU A 96 4.09 9.68 20.66
CA GLU A 96 4.25 11.15 20.73
C GLU A 96 5.71 11.59 20.91
N THR A 97 6.52 10.79 21.60
CA THR A 97 7.92 11.11 21.90
C THR A 97 8.91 10.66 20.84
N ASP A 98 8.50 9.78 19.93
CA ASP A 98 9.36 9.23 18.88
C ASP A 98 9.38 10.16 17.66
N ARG A 99 10.42 11.00 17.58
CA ARG A 99 10.55 11.99 16.51
C ARG A 99 10.74 11.37 15.14
N GLU A 100 11.41 10.23 15.04
CA GLU A 100 11.71 9.56 13.78
C GLU A 100 10.43 8.98 13.18
N ILE A 101 9.67 8.23 14.00
CA ILE A 101 8.41 7.68 13.55
C ILE A 101 7.39 8.79 13.25
N ASN A 102 7.35 9.85 14.06
CA ASN A 102 6.49 11.00 13.77
C ASN A 102 6.86 11.71 12.46
N TYR A 103 8.14 11.80 12.13
CA TYR A 103 8.59 12.28 10.83
C TYR A 103 7.99 11.42 9.70
N LEU A 104 8.06 10.09 9.81
CA LEU A 104 7.51 9.19 8.80
C LEU A 104 5.98 9.35 8.63
N PHE A 105 5.24 9.50 9.73
CA PHE A 105 3.80 9.80 9.66
C PHE A 105 3.52 11.12 8.96
N ASN A 106 4.29 12.17 9.25
CA ASN A 106 4.13 13.47 8.60
C ASN A 106 4.41 13.39 7.09
N GLN A 107 5.47 12.68 6.70
CA GLN A 107 5.78 12.44 5.30
C GLN A 107 4.66 11.67 4.59
N SER A 108 4.06 10.68 5.25
CA SER A 108 2.94 9.92 4.66
C SER A 108 1.70 10.79 4.43
N ILE A 109 1.43 11.77 5.31
CA ILE A 109 0.35 12.77 5.11
C ILE A 109 0.64 13.61 3.86
N LEU A 110 1.87 14.09 3.70
CA LEU A 110 2.26 14.85 2.50
C LEU A 110 2.08 14.00 1.24
N GLY A 111 2.43 12.71 1.32
CA GLY A 111 2.28 11.77 0.22
C GLY A 111 0.83 11.57 -0.18
N LEU A 112 -0.06 11.35 0.81
CA LEU A 112 -1.50 11.25 0.57
C LEU A 112 -2.09 12.55 0.01
N LYS A 113 -1.64 13.72 0.46
CA LYS A 113 -2.04 15.01 -0.12
C LYS A 113 -1.61 15.09 -1.59
N LYS A 114 -0.39 14.68 -1.92
CA LYS A 114 0.10 14.63 -3.29
C LYS A 114 -0.72 13.66 -4.15
N LEU A 115 -1.01 12.47 -3.63
CA LEU A 115 -1.88 11.48 -4.27
C LEU A 115 -3.26 12.05 -4.57
N LYS A 116 -3.86 12.76 -3.62
CA LYS A 116 -5.18 13.39 -3.76
C LYS A 116 -5.24 14.32 -4.98
N THR A 117 -4.16 15.04 -5.27
CA THR A 117 -4.08 15.92 -6.45
C THR A 117 -4.11 15.18 -7.79
N ALA A 118 -3.84 13.87 -7.82
CA ALA A 118 -3.88 13.04 -9.02
C ALA A 118 -5.30 12.56 -9.40
N TYR A 119 -6.30 12.86 -8.57
CA TYR A 119 -7.69 12.48 -8.77
C TYR A 119 -8.60 13.69 -8.92
N ASN A 120 -9.69 13.52 -9.68
CA ASN A 120 -10.68 14.56 -9.89
C ASN A 120 -11.23 15.08 -8.56
N VAL A 121 -11.38 16.40 -8.49
CA VAL A 121 -12.02 17.10 -7.36
C VAL A 121 -13.43 16.55 -7.18
N ASN A 122 -13.87 16.40 -5.92
CA ASN A 122 -15.18 15.85 -5.52
C ASN A 122 -15.42 14.37 -5.86
N SER A 123 -14.39 13.59 -6.20
CA SER A 123 -14.52 12.14 -6.32
C SER A 123 -14.57 11.45 -4.95
N THR A 124 -15.25 10.31 -4.85
CA THR A 124 -15.27 9.46 -3.63
C THR A 124 -13.86 9.16 -3.12
N ILE A 125 -12.91 8.98 -4.04
CA ILE A 125 -11.49 8.79 -3.73
C ILE A 125 -10.91 9.95 -2.93
N GLN A 126 -11.23 11.20 -3.28
CA GLN A 126 -10.72 12.35 -2.53
C GLN A 126 -11.24 12.33 -1.09
N TYR A 127 -12.50 11.97 -0.87
CA TYR A 127 -13.05 11.80 0.48
C TYR A 127 -12.37 10.65 1.24
N THR A 128 -12.09 9.53 0.58
CA THR A 128 -11.33 8.41 1.17
C THR A 128 -9.91 8.84 1.57
N LEU A 129 -9.22 9.58 0.70
CA LEU A 129 -7.88 10.10 1.00
C LEU A 129 -7.90 11.15 2.11
N ASP A 130 -8.90 12.03 2.13
CA ASP A 130 -9.11 13.00 3.20
C ASP A 130 -9.36 12.31 4.54
N TYR A 131 -10.14 11.23 4.54
CA TYR A 131 -10.35 10.41 5.72
C TYR A 131 -9.03 9.81 6.24
N TYR A 132 -8.20 9.22 5.36
CA TYR A 132 -6.89 8.70 5.77
C TYR A 132 -5.94 9.78 6.28
N ILE A 133 -5.88 10.92 5.60
CA ILE A 133 -5.09 12.07 6.05
C ILE A 133 -5.55 12.50 7.44
N HIS A 134 -6.86 12.67 7.64
CA HIS A 134 -7.42 13.08 8.91
C HIS A 134 -7.12 12.07 10.01
N SER A 135 -7.33 10.77 9.76
CA SER A 135 -7.03 9.70 10.70
C SER A 135 -5.56 9.68 11.14
N ILE A 136 -4.63 9.89 10.20
CA ILE A 136 -3.21 10.01 10.54
C ILE A 136 -2.92 11.31 11.31
N GLN A 137 -3.63 12.40 11.06
CA GLN A 137 -3.44 13.65 11.81
C GLN A 137 -3.91 13.53 13.27
N ILE A 138 -5.08 12.95 13.49
CA ILE A 138 -5.66 12.77 14.83
C ILE A 138 -5.18 11.51 15.55
N LYS A 139 -4.36 10.68 14.88
CA LYS A 139 -3.80 9.43 15.41
C LYS A 139 -4.86 8.42 15.84
N THR A 140 -6.00 8.40 15.16
CA THR A 140 -7.09 7.47 15.45
C THR A 140 -8.05 7.32 14.26
N PHE A 141 -8.84 6.25 14.27
CA PHE A 141 -9.94 6.03 13.32
C PHE A 141 -11.27 6.15 14.06
N LEU A 142 -12.16 7.03 13.57
CA LEU A 142 -13.40 7.42 14.25
C LEU A 142 -14.49 6.33 14.29
N TYR A 143 -14.31 5.20 13.59
CA TYR A 143 -15.31 4.14 13.49
C TYR A 143 -14.71 2.82 13.97
N ASP A 144 -14.92 2.49 15.25
CA ASP A 144 -14.37 1.26 15.85
C ASP A 144 -15.35 0.51 16.76
N ASN A 145 -16.65 0.56 16.45
CA ASN A 145 -17.71 -0.12 17.22
C ASN A 145 -18.30 -1.37 16.55
N THR A 146 -17.68 -1.92 15.50
CA THR A 146 -18.20 -3.14 14.86
C THR A 146 -17.16 -4.26 14.85
N ASN A 147 -17.50 -5.34 15.58
CA ASN A 147 -16.94 -6.70 15.52
C ASN A 147 -16.08 -7.18 16.70
N GLU A 148 -16.46 -6.85 17.94
CA GLU A 148 -15.96 -7.58 19.11
C GLU A 148 -16.59 -8.98 19.30
N ILE A 149 -17.61 -9.35 18.51
CA ILE A 149 -18.47 -10.52 18.81
C ILE A 149 -18.15 -11.82 18.00
N ILE A 150 -17.36 -11.79 16.92
CA ILE A 150 -17.25 -12.97 16.01
C ILE A 150 -15.93 -13.77 16.12
N LEU A 151 -14.94 -13.34 16.93
CA LEU A 151 -13.52 -13.71 16.71
C LEU A 151 -12.89 -14.70 17.71
N THR A 152 -13.62 -15.62 18.33
CA THR A 152 -12.99 -16.50 19.34
C THR A 152 -12.19 -17.67 18.76
N THR A 153 -12.42 -18.08 17.50
CA THR A 153 -11.66 -19.19 16.86
C THR A 153 -10.66 -18.70 15.79
N ARG A 154 -10.90 -17.55 15.13
CA ARG A 154 -9.95 -16.91 14.18
C ARG A 154 -8.87 -16.06 14.86
N LYS A 155 -8.83 -16.00 16.20
CA LYS A 155 -7.94 -15.12 16.96
C LYS A 155 -6.46 -15.54 16.87
N SER A 156 -6.18 -16.84 16.89
CA SER A 156 -4.80 -17.36 16.95
C SER A 156 -4.01 -17.12 15.67
N GLU A 157 -4.57 -17.42 14.49
CA GLU A 157 -3.91 -17.19 13.19
C GLU A 157 -3.83 -15.69 12.84
N LYS A 158 -4.88 -14.93 13.14
CA LYS A 158 -4.88 -13.47 12.98
C LYS A 158 -3.81 -12.80 13.85
N ASN A 159 -3.58 -13.32 15.06
CA ASN A 159 -2.51 -12.85 15.93
C ASN A 159 -1.12 -13.13 15.34
N LYS A 160 -0.87 -14.34 14.79
CA LYS A 160 0.41 -14.67 14.16
C LYS A 160 0.75 -13.76 12.98
N ILE A 161 -0.23 -13.49 12.10
CA ILE A 161 -0.02 -12.58 10.97
C ILE A 161 0.26 -11.16 11.49
N HIS A 162 -0.48 -10.68 12.48
CA HIS A 162 -0.24 -9.36 13.05
C HIS A 162 1.14 -9.23 13.73
N GLU A 163 1.56 -10.25 14.49
CA GLU A 163 2.89 -10.32 15.10
C GLU A 163 3.97 -10.27 14.03
N TYR A 164 3.85 -11.10 12.99
CA TYR A 164 4.77 -11.11 11.86
C TYR A 164 4.84 -9.76 11.15
N LEU A 165 3.69 -9.14 10.86
CA LEU A 165 3.63 -7.82 10.23
C LEU A 165 4.29 -6.74 11.08
N LYS A 166 4.15 -6.81 12.41
CA LYS A 166 4.76 -5.87 13.35
C LYS A 166 6.28 -6.02 13.39
N GLU A 167 6.77 -7.25 13.31
CA GLU A 167 8.19 -7.60 13.36
C GLU A 167 8.90 -7.59 12.00
N LEU A 168 8.15 -7.51 10.89
CA LEU A 168 8.67 -7.53 9.51
C LEU A 168 9.77 -6.49 9.28
N TRP A 169 9.69 -5.35 9.97
CA TRP A 169 10.68 -4.28 9.93
C TRP A 169 11.40 -4.18 11.27
N SER A 170 12.73 -4.24 11.23
CA SER A 170 13.54 -3.93 12.40
C SER A 170 13.67 -2.42 12.60
N ASN A 171 13.88 -1.99 13.84
CA ASN A 171 14.10 -0.57 14.16
C ASN A 171 15.26 0.04 13.37
N ARG A 172 16.33 -0.74 13.13
CA ARG A 172 17.48 -0.29 12.34
C ARG A 172 17.10 -0.04 10.87
N GLU A 173 16.32 -0.92 10.26
CA GLU A 173 15.85 -0.74 8.89
C GLU A 173 14.93 0.47 8.77
N ILE A 174 14.05 0.67 9.75
CA ILE A 174 13.16 1.85 9.81
C ILE A 174 14.00 3.13 9.90
N HIS A 175 14.98 3.18 10.80
CA HIS A 175 15.91 4.32 10.91
C HIS A 175 16.64 4.60 9.60
N ILE A 176 17.21 3.57 8.94
CA ILE A 176 17.86 3.73 7.63
C ILE A 176 16.93 4.34 6.58
N ILE A 177 15.67 3.87 6.52
CA ILE A 177 14.69 4.43 5.58
C ILE A 177 14.41 5.90 5.89
N ILE A 178 14.29 6.27 7.16
CA ILE A 178 14.03 7.64 7.59
C ILE A 178 15.20 8.55 7.20
N GLU A 179 16.44 8.13 7.44
CA GLU A 179 17.64 8.87 7.02
C GLU A 179 17.68 9.03 5.49
N LEU A 180 17.34 7.98 4.73
CA LEU A 180 17.26 8.10 3.26
C LEU A 180 16.17 9.09 2.83
N LEU A 181 14.99 9.10 3.48
CA LEU A 181 13.93 10.06 3.19
C LEU A 181 14.33 11.50 3.54
N GLN A 182 15.05 11.71 4.64
CA GLN A 182 15.56 13.03 5.03
C GLN A 182 16.66 13.51 4.09
N GLU A 183 17.55 12.60 3.65
CA GLU A 183 18.58 12.91 2.67
C GLU A 183 17.96 13.46 1.37
N MET A 184 16.82 12.89 0.94
CA MET A 184 16.08 13.37 -0.23
C MET A 184 15.54 14.80 -0.08
N GLU A 185 15.22 15.27 1.14
CA GLU A 185 14.75 16.66 1.34
C GLU A 185 15.86 17.69 1.08
N SER A 186 17.11 17.30 1.30
CA SER A 186 18.28 18.17 1.17
C SER A 186 18.91 18.17 -0.23
N LYS A 187 18.49 17.24 -1.09
CA LYS A 187 19.12 16.94 -2.39
C LYS A 187 18.40 17.64 -3.54
N GLN A 188 19.16 17.95 -4.60
CA GLN A 188 18.61 18.37 -5.88
C GLN A 188 17.85 17.22 -6.55
N GLU A 189 16.83 17.56 -7.36
CA GLU A 189 15.91 16.59 -7.99
C GLU A 189 16.64 15.47 -8.76
N GLU A 190 17.72 15.81 -9.47
CA GLU A 190 18.52 14.86 -10.26
C GLU A 190 19.19 13.76 -9.41
N LEU A 191 19.44 14.04 -8.12
CA LEU A 191 20.09 13.12 -7.18
C LEU A 191 19.10 12.30 -6.36
N LEU A 192 17.79 12.53 -6.53
CA LEU A 192 16.76 11.82 -5.77
C LEU A 192 16.60 10.38 -6.25
N LYS A 193 16.75 10.15 -7.55
CA LYS A 193 16.41 8.87 -8.20
C LYS A 193 17.14 7.65 -7.61
N PRO A 194 18.47 7.68 -7.38
CA PRO A 194 19.16 6.55 -6.75
C PRO A 194 18.64 6.24 -5.34
N ILE A 195 18.28 7.27 -4.57
CA ILE A 195 17.73 7.11 -3.21
C ILE A 195 16.32 6.52 -3.27
N GLN A 196 15.49 7.02 -4.20
CA GLN A 196 14.15 6.47 -4.46
C GLN A 196 14.20 4.99 -4.80
N GLU A 197 15.07 4.62 -5.75
CA GLU A 197 15.25 3.23 -6.17
C GLU A 197 15.73 2.34 -5.02
N SER A 198 16.58 2.88 -4.15
CA SER A 198 17.05 2.16 -2.94
C SER A 198 15.91 1.88 -1.96
N ILE A 199 15.12 2.91 -1.59
CA ILE A 199 13.95 2.75 -0.73
C ILE A 199 12.93 1.80 -1.36
N GLN A 200 12.69 1.95 -2.67
CA GLN A 200 11.79 1.09 -3.41
C GLN A 200 12.26 -0.36 -3.37
N LYS A 201 13.56 -0.63 -3.56
CA LYS A 201 14.07 -2.00 -3.54
C LYS A 201 14.00 -2.64 -2.15
N ILE A 202 14.27 -1.87 -1.10
CA ILE A 202 14.12 -2.36 0.28
C ILE A 202 12.66 -2.71 0.56
N THR A 203 11.73 -1.83 0.21
CA THR A 203 10.29 -2.09 0.41
C THR A 203 9.79 -3.27 -0.42
N GLU A 204 10.21 -3.41 -1.68
CA GLU A 204 9.87 -4.57 -2.53
C GLU A 204 10.39 -5.89 -1.94
N THR A 205 11.56 -5.86 -1.30
CA THR A 205 12.12 -7.02 -0.60
C THR A 205 11.23 -7.42 0.59
N LYS A 206 10.76 -6.45 1.37
CA LYS A 206 9.83 -6.69 2.49
C LYS A 206 8.46 -7.17 2.00
N GLU A 207 7.96 -6.62 0.91
CA GLU A 207 6.72 -7.07 0.25
C GLU A 207 6.84 -8.52 -0.25
N HIS A 208 7.99 -8.90 -0.81
CA HIS A 208 8.26 -10.29 -1.20
C HIS A 208 8.33 -11.24 -0.01
N ILE A 209 9.04 -10.86 1.05
CA ILE A 209 9.13 -11.64 2.30
C ILE A 209 7.74 -11.83 2.92
N LEU A 210 6.89 -10.81 2.89
CA LEU A 210 5.51 -10.92 3.33
C LEU A 210 4.70 -11.87 2.44
N TYR A 211 4.81 -11.74 1.13
CA TYR A 211 4.10 -12.60 0.18
C TYR A 211 4.42 -14.09 0.40
N GLU A 212 5.70 -14.45 0.55
CA GLU A 212 6.09 -15.85 0.81
C GLU A 212 5.55 -16.34 2.16
N PHE A 213 5.62 -15.52 3.21
CA PHE A 213 5.02 -15.85 4.51
C PHE A 213 3.52 -16.09 4.40
N LEU A 214 2.78 -15.20 3.75
CA LEU A 214 1.34 -15.34 3.55
C LEU A 214 0.99 -16.54 2.68
N LYS A 215 1.81 -16.85 1.67
CA LYS A 215 1.64 -18.07 0.88
C LYS A 215 1.76 -19.30 1.78
N GLU A 216 2.76 -19.39 2.64
CA GLU A 216 2.94 -20.55 3.54
C GLU A 216 1.82 -20.67 4.58
N HIS A 217 1.30 -19.54 5.08
CA HIS A 217 0.38 -19.52 6.22
C HIS A 217 -1.10 -19.32 5.84
N ALA A 218 -1.40 -18.87 4.62
CA ALA A 218 -2.77 -18.70 4.10
C ALA A 218 -3.14 -19.77 3.05
N SER A 219 -2.16 -20.52 2.49
CA SER A 219 -2.45 -21.68 1.61
C SER A 219 -2.99 -22.91 2.35
N VAL A 220 -3.10 -22.87 3.68
CA VAL A 220 -3.77 -23.92 4.47
C VAL A 220 -5.32 -23.76 4.42
N LEU A 221 -5.82 -22.73 3.73
CA LEU A 221 -7.25 -22.40 3.64
C LEU A 221 -7.85 -22.46 2.23
N VAL A 222 -7.31 -23.32 1.35
CA VAL A 222 -7.96 -23.72 0.08
C VAL A 222 -8.41 -25.17 0.14
#